data_AF-A0A7C3AZK2-F1
#
_entry.id   AF-A0A7C3AZK2-F1
#
_cell.length_a   1.000
_cell.length_b   1.000
_cell.length_c   1.000
_cell.angle_alpha   90.00
_cell.angle_beta   90.00
_cell.angle_gamma   90.00
#
_symmetry.space_group_name_H-M   'P 1'
#
loop_
_entity.id
_entity.type
_entity.pdbx_description
1 polymer ?
#
loop_
_entity_poly.entity_id
_entity_poly.type
_entity_poly.pdbx_seq_one_letter_code
_entity_poly.pdbx_strand_id
1 'polypeptide(L)' 'MSDRPDELKKLSEIAADMKLPSDIRRKAIEQLGAIYTHEALLVLLDIAANENLVNKDRDLALKQAREVIKKTSPQ' A
#
# COMPACT_ATOMS: atom_id res chain seq x y z
N MET A 1 -1.42 19.12 -12.46
CA MET A 1 -2.04 17.89 -11.94
C MET A 1 -0.94 16.84 -11.89
N SER A 2 -0.16 16.83 -10.82
CA SER A 2 1.06 16.02 -10.73
C SER A 2 1.24 15.40 -9.34
N ASP A 3 0.20 15.43 -8.50
CA ASP A 3 0.36 15.17 -7.06
C ASP A 3 0.21 13.67 -6.68
N ARG A 4 -0.39 12.86 -7.56
CA ARG A 4 -0.65 11.42 -7.27
C ARG A 4 0.61 10.54 -7.29
N PRO A 5 1.54 10.67 -8.24
CA PRO A 5 2.78 9.87 -8.23
C PRO A 5 3.63 10.14 -6.97
N ASP A 6 3.71 11.40 -6.57
CA ASP A 6 4.48 11.82 -5.39
C ASP A 6 3.84 11.33 -4.08
N GLU A 7 2.51 11.30 -4.00
CA GLU A 7 1.78 10.74 -2.86
C GLU A 7 1.98 9.23 -2.72
N LEU A 8 1.86 8.47 -3.82
CA LEU A 8 2.10 7.02 -3.82
C LEU A 8 3.52 6.68 -3.36
N LYS A 9 4.51 7.43 -3.85
CA LYS A 9 5.91 7.26 -3.46
C LYS A 9 6.12 7.51 -1.97
N LYS A 10 5.59 8.61 -1.43
CA LYS A 10 5.69 8.94 0.00
C LYS A 10 5.06 7.86 0.87
N LEU A 11 3.86 7.40 0.52
CA LEU A 11 3.17 6.36 1.28
C LEU A 11 3.91 5.02 1.20
N SER A 12 4.47 4.67 0.05
CA SER A 12 5.31 3.49 -0.13
C SER A 12 6.56 3.53 0.76
N GLU A 13 7.27 4.66 0.77
CA GLU A 13 8.45 4.87 1.61
C GLU A 13 8.11 4.71 3.10
N ILE A 14 7.00 5.29 3.56
CA ILE A 14 6.53 5.16 4.95
C ILE A 14 6.15 3.71 5.27
N ALA A 15 5.44 3.02 4.37
CA ALA A 15 5.00 1.64 4.58
C ALA A 15 6.18 0.66 4.66
N ALA A 16 7.29 0.96 3.97
CA ALA A 16 8.49 0.13 3.93
C ALA A 16 9.55 0.46 5.00
N ASP A 17 9.42 1.59 5.72
CA ASP A 17 10.43 2.01 6.70
C ASP A 17 10.28 1.29 8.05
N MET A 18 11.05 0.23 8.24
CA MET A 18 11.11 -0.55 9.48
C MET A 18 11.61 0.24 10.72
N LYS A 19 12.12 1.47 10.56
CA LYS A 19 12.44 2.36 11.69
C LYS A 19 11.20 3.05 12.24
N LEU A 20 10.10 3.11 11.48
CA LEU A 20 8.85 3.69 11.93
C LEU A 20 8.03 2.69 12.76
N PRO A 21 7.23 3.16 13.72
CA PRO A 21 6.26 2.34 14.44
C PRO A 21 5.29 1.61 13.51
N SER A 22 4.86 0.40 13.91
CA SER A 22 4.02 -0.46 13.06
C SER A 22 2.65 0.15 12.72
N ASP A 23 2.08 0.94 13.62
CA ASP A 23 0.82 1.67 13.40
C ASP A 23 0.96 2.70 12.28
N ILE A 24 2.09 3.42 12.23
CA ILE A 24 2.38 4.39 11.17
C ILE A 24 2.51 3.69 9.81
N ARG A 25 3.28 2.60 9.74
CA ARG A 25 3.42 1.81 8.51
C ARG A 25 2.09 1.26 8.02
N ARG A 26 1.30 0.66 8.92
CA ARG A 26 -0.03 0.10 8.58
C ARG A 26 -1.00 1.16 8.10
N LYS A 27 -0.99 2.35 8.71
CA LYS A 27 -1.82 3.46 8.27
C LYS A 27 -1.43 3.95 6.87
N ALA A 28 -0.17 3.87 6.48
CA ALA A 28 0.26 4.15 5.11
C ALA A 28 -0.24 3.09 4.13
N ILE A 29 -0.19 1.81 4.49
CA ILE A 29 -0.74 0.70 3.70
C ILE A 29 -2.25 0.86 3.48
N GLU A 30 -3.00 1.26 4.52
CA GLU A 30 -4.43 1.52 4.41
C GLU A 30 -4.74 2.72 3.50
N GLN A 31 -3.95 3.79 3.59
CA GLN A 31 -4.09 4.95 2.70
C GLN A 31 -3.82 4.59 1.25
N LEU A 32 -2.81 3.76 0.97
CA LEU A 32 -2.56 3.23 -0.38
C LEU A 32 -3.79 2.49 -0.92
N GLY A 33 -4.41 1.63 -0.10
CA GLY A 33 -5.63 0.91 -0.47
C GLY A 33 -6.81 1.82 -0.80
N ALA A 34 -6.92 2.97 -0.14
CA ALA A 34 -8.02 3.93 -0.33
C ALA A 34 -7.90 4.78 -1.61
N ILE A 35 -6.77 4.73 -2.33
CA ILE A 35 -6.57 5.48 -3.58
C ILE A 35 -7.32 4.81 -4.75
N TYR A 36 -7.57 3.49 -4.68
CA TYR A 36 -8.32 2.72 -5.68
C TYR A 36 -7.84 2.92 -7.14
N THR A 37 -6.52 2.92 -7.36
CA THR A 37 -5.90 3.00 -8.69
C THR A 37 -5.06 1.77 -9.00
N HIS A 38 -4.74 1.55 -10.27
CA HIS A 38 -3.85 0.47 -10.68
C HIS A 38 -2.44 0.66 -10.11
N GLU A 39 -1.94 1.89 -10.06
CA GLU A 39 -0.64 2.21 -9.49
C GLU A 39 -0.58 1.91 -7.99
N ALA A 40 -1.63 2.23 -7.24
CA ALA A 40 -1.73 1.86 -5.82
C ALA A 40 -1.75 0.33 -5.63
N LEU A 41 -2.43 -0.41 -6.52
CA LEU A 41 -2.41 -1.87 -6.51
C LEU A 41 -0.98 -2.41 -6.67
N LEU A 42 -0.22 -1.91 -7.64
CA LEU A 42 1.16 -2.34 -7.86
C LEU A 42 2.04 -2.08 -6.64
N VAL A 43 1.95 -0.88 -6.05
CA VAL A 43 2.70 -0.54 -4.82
C VAL A 43 2.34 -1.47 -3.65
N LEU A 44 1.06 -1.81 -3.48
CA LEU A 44 0.63 -2.74 -2.43
C LEU A 44 1.18 -4.17 -2.65
N LEU A 45 1.28 -4.62 -3.90
CA LEU A 45 1.88 -5.91 -4.23
C LEU A 45 3.40 -5.91 -4.00
N ASP A 46 4.09 -4.81 -4.29
CA ASP A 46 5.52 -4.65 -3.98
C ASP A 46 5.76 -4.70 -2.46
N ILE A 47 4.91 -4.05 -1.66
CA ILE A 47 4.97 -4.12 -0.18
C ILE A 47 4.72 -5.54 0.31
N ALA A 48 3.72 -6.24 -0.24
CA ALA A 48 3.43 -7.63 0.12
C ALA A 48 4.58 -8.59 -0.22
N ALA A 49 5.29 -8.34 -1.32
CA ALA A 49 6.45 -9.11 -1.75
C ALA A 49 7.73 -8.78 -0.97
N ASN A 50 7.79 -7.66 -0.24
CA ASN A 50 8.98 -7.24 0.49
C ASN A 50 9.28 -8.16 1.69
N GLU A 51 10.28 -9.03 1.53
CA GLU A 51 10.71 -9.99 2.54
C GLU A 51 11.33 -9.36 3.79
N ASN A 52 11.70 -8.07 3.73
CA ASN A 52 12.23 -7.34 4.88
C ASN A 52 11.14 -6.83 5.83
N LEU A 53 9.86 -6.89 5.41
CA LEU A 53 8.73 -6.47 6.23
C LEU A 53 8.18 -7.63 7.07
N VAL A 54 7.59 -7.27 8.21
CA VAL A 54 6.90 -8.25 9.06
C VAL A 54 5.67 -8.81 8.36
N ASN A 55 5.40 -10.12 8.56
CA ASN A 55 4.28 -10.82 7.91
C ASN A 55 2.94 -10.10 8.06
N LYS A 56 2.67 -9.48 9.22
CA LYS A 56 1.41 -8.75 9.46
C LYS A 56 1.22 -7.55 8.53
N ASP A 57 2.30 -6.86 8.17
CA ASP A 57 2.23 -5.69 7.28
C ASP A 57 2.10 -6.15 5.82
N ARG A 58 2.78 -7.24 5.46
CA ARG A 58 2.66 -7.91 4.14
C ARG A 58 1.23 -8.44 3.91
N ASP A 59 0.64 -9.10 4.90
CA ASP A 59 -0.74 -9.60 4.86
C ASP A 59 -1.75 -8.46 4.74
N LEU A 60 -1.52 -7.36 5.45
CA LEU A 60 -2.36 -6.16 5.33
C LEU A 60 -2.29 -5.57 3.92
N ALA A 61 -1.10 -5.51 3.32
CA ALA A 61 -0.92 -5.01 1.96
C ALA A 61 -1.67 -5.89 0.94
N LEU A 62 -1.61 -7.22 1.06
CA LEU A 62 -2.41 -8.14 0.23
C LEU A 62 -3.91 -7.92 0.41
N LYS A 63 -4.37 -7.69 1.64
CA LYS A 63 -5.79 -7.40 1.91
C LYS A 63 -6.22 -6.11 1.21
N GLN A 64 -5.43 -5.05 1.29
CA GLN A 64 -5.73 -3.78 0.63
C GLN A 64 -5.68 -3.91 -0.90
N ALA A 65 -4.71 -4.63 -1.46
CA ALA A 65 -4.61 -4.91 -2.89
C ALA A 65 -5.89 -5.57 -3.42
N ARG A 66 -6.42 -6.55 -2.68
CA ARG A 66 -7.70 -7.20 -3.01
C ARG A 66 -8.87 -6.22 -3.00
N GLU A 67 -8.92 -5.29 -2.05
CA GLU A 67 -9.99 -4.28 -2.00
C GLU A 67 -9.90 -3.30 -3.17
N VAL A 68 -8.69 -2.91 -3.59
CA VAL A 68 -8.49 -2.10 -4.80
C VAL A 68 -9.08 -2.81 -6.02
N ILE A 69 -8.75 -4.09 -6.24
CA ILE A 69 -9.28 -4.87 -7.37
C ILE A 69 -10.81 -4.88 -7.37
N LYS A 70 -11.44 -5.12 -6.22
CA LYS A 70 -12.91 -5.14 -6.10
C LYS A 70 -13.55 -3.80 -6.43
N LYS A 71 -12.89 -2.69 -6.10
CA LYS A 71 -13.41 -1.34 -6.30
C LYS A 71 -13.17 -0.81 -7.71
N THR A 72 -12.16 -1.32 -8.41
CA THR A 72 -11.84 -0.94 -9.79
C THR A 72 -12.44 -1.89 -10.83
N SER A 73 -12.96 -3.05 -10.44
CA SER A 73 -13.65 -3.98 -11.34
C SER A 73 -15.02 -3.42 -11.78
N PRO A 74 -15.41 -3.52 -13.06
CA PRO A 74 -16.77 -3.23 -13.49
C PRO A 74 -17.77 -4.12 -12.73
N GLN A 75 -18.88 -3.54 -12.28
CA GLN A 75 -19.99 -4.30 -11.66
C GLN A 75 -20.77 -5.10 -12.71
#